data_AF-A0A099S9G6-F1
#
_entry.id   AF-A0A099S9G6-F1
#
_cell.length_a   1.000
_cell.length_b   1.000
_cell.length_c   1.000
_cell.angle_alpha   90.00
_cell.angle_beta   90.00
_cell.angle_gamma   90.00
#
_symmetry.space_group_name_H-M   'P 1'
#
loop_
_entity.id
_entity.type
_entity.pdbx_description
1 polymer ?
#
loop_
_entity_poly.entity_id
_entity_poly.type
_entity_poly.pdbx_seq_one_letter_code
_entity_poly.pdbx_strand_id
1 'polypeptide(L)'
;MFKKIQTSVGEVLDFPPDVVGEGPKITITGKREIMVENYISILNFSEEEIRLETADGDIFFRGKGLMLKVILATELQIEGELSSFWFDGGETK
;
A
#
# COMPACT_ATOMS: atom_id res chain seq x y z
N MET A 1 22.78 12.61 -32.09
CA MET A 1 21.38 13.03 -32.34
C MET A 1 20.56 12.52 -31.17
N PHE A 2 20.35 13.33 -30.13
CA PHE A 2 19.66 12.91 -28.90
C PHE A 2 18.16 13.17 -29.04
N LYS A 3 17.35 12.12 -28.89
CA LYS A 3 15.90 12.16 -29.09
C LYS A 3 15.26 12.71 -27.80
N LYS A 4 14.62 13.88 -27.93
CA LYS A 4 13.76 14.50 -26.91
C LYS A 4 12.66 13.52 -26.51
N ILE A 5 12.56 13.22 -25.22
CA ILE A 5 11.35 12.63 -24.63
C ILE A 5 10.51 13.81 -24.15
N GLN A 6 9.42 14.07 -24.87
CA GLN A 6 8.33 14.91 -24.39
C GLN A 6 7.32 13.97 -23.74
N THR A 7 7.25 13.96 -22.42
CA THR A 7 6.13 13.35 -21.71
C THR A 7 5.39 14.45 -20.97
N SER A 8 4.13 14.61 -21.36
CA SER A 8 3.22 15.63 -20.90
C SER A 8 2.96 15.53 -19.40
N VAL A 9 2.81 16.71 -18.79
CA VAL A 9 2.54 16.95 -17.37
C VAL A 9 1.25 16.25 -16.94
N GLY A 10 1.39 15.39 -15.94
CA GLY A 10 0.34 14.78 -15.16
C GLY A 10 1.02 14.03 -14.03
N GLU A 11 1.68 14.79 -13.14
CA GLU A 11 2.19 14.40 -11.83
C GLU A 11 2.48 12.90 -11.69
N VAL A 12 3.59 12.46 -12.29
CA VAL A 12 4.27 11.27 -11.80
C VAL A 12 4.58 11.60 -10.35
N LEU A 13 3.85 11.00 -9.41
CA LEU A 13 4.25 10.97 -8.01
C LEU A 13 5.68 10.45 -8.01
N ASP A 14 6.64 11.36 -7.85
CA ASP A 14 8.06 11.08 -7.72
C ASP A 14 8.26 10.32 -6.41
N PHE A 15 7.89 9.04 -6.40
CA PHE A 15 8.24 8.16 -5.31
C PHE A 15 9.77 8.10 -5.26
N PRO A 16 10.39 8.36 -4.09
CA PRO A 16 11.83 8.29 -3.97
C PRO A 16 12.32 6.92 -4.45
N PRO A 17 13.42 6.85 -5.22
CA PRO A 17 13.92 5.60 -5.80
C PRO A 17 14.23 4.51 -4.76
N ASP A 18 14.44 4.90 -3.49
CA ASP A 18 14.72 3.98 -2.38
C ASP A 18 13.47 3.17 -1.95
N VAL A 19 12.26 3.63 -2.27
CA VAL A 19 10.99 2.94 -1.91
C VAL A 19 10.74 1.72 -2.79
N VAL A 20 11.29 1.70 -4.01
CA VAL A 20 11.10 0.62 -5.00
C VAL A 20 11.92 -0.64 -4.63
N GLY A 21 12.88 -0.51 -3.71
CA GLY A 21 13.82 -1.58 -3.35
C GLY A 21 13.40 -2.46 -2.17
N GLU A 22 12.46 -2.00 -1.34
CA GLU A 22 11.99 -2.73 -0.17
C GLU A 22 10.56 -3.23 -0.42
N GLY A 23 10.34 -4.55 -0.33
CA GLY A 23 9.01 -5.13 -0.43
C GLY A 23 8.05 -4.58 0.65
N PRO A 24 6.73 -4.79 0.50
CA PRO A 24 5.76 -4.35 1.49
C PRO A 24 6.01 -5.05 2.82
N LYS A 25 6.04 -4.27 3.89
CA LYS A 25 6.21 -4.79 5.25
C LYS A 25 4.94 -4.54 6.04
N ILE A 26 4.41 -5.62 6.63
CA ILE A 26 3.18 -5.60 7.42
C ILE A 26 3.51 -6.00 8.84
N THR A 27 3.21 -5.11 9.79
CA THR A 27 3.29 -5.39 11.23
C THR A 27 1.88 -5.42 11.81
N ILE A 28 1.52 -6.51 12.50
CA ILE A 28 0.21 -6.66 13.13
C ILE A 28 0.39 -6.79 14.64
N THR A 29 -0.24 -5.89 15.40
CA THR A 29 -0.25 -5.93 16.87
C THR A 29 -1.62 -6.39 17.35
N GLY A 30 -1.70 -7.67 17.76
CA GLY A 30 -2.96 -8.30 18.13
C GLY A 30 -3.92 -8.40 16.94
N LYS A 31 -5.18 -7.98 17.12
CA LYS A 31 -6.18 -7.95 16.04
C LYS A 31 -6.64 -6.54 15.69
N ARG A 32 -6.02 -5.51 16.28
CA ARG A 32 -6.56 -4.15 16.31
C ARG A 32 -5.76 -3.10 15.58
N GLU A 33 -4.47 -3.35 15.38
CA GLU A 33 -3.54 -2.40 14.80
C GLU A 33 -2.70 -3.09 13.75
N ILE A 34 -2.63 -2.46 12.58
CA ILE A 34 -1.85 -2.92 11.43
C ILE A 34 -1.05 -1.73 10.95
N MET A 35 0.25 -1.92 10.78
CA MET A 35 1.13 -0.96 10.11
C MET A 35 1.58 -1.56 8.80
N VAL A 36 1.43 -0.80 7.72
CA VAL A 36 1.89 -1.16 6.38
C VAL A 36 2.93 -0.14 5.95
N GLU A 37 4.11 -0.62 5.62
CA GLU A 37 5.22 0.15 5.04
C GLU A 37 5.39 -0.27 3.57
N ASN A 38 5.88 0.64 2.73
CA ASN A 38 6.13 0.45 1.30
C ASN A 38 4.88 0.12 0.47
N TYR A 39 3.74 0.74 0.80
CA TYR A 39 2.57 0.76 -0.09
C TYR A 39 2.73 1.87 -1.14
N ILE A 40 2.18 1.65 -2.34
CA ILE A 40 2.18 2.60 -3.46
C ILE A 40 0.91 3.47 -3.43
N SER A 41 -0.25 2.81 -3.32
CA SER A 41 -1.54 3.52 -3.34
C SER A 41 -2.60 2.78 -2.53
N ILE A 42 -3.66 3.51 -2.14
CA ILE A 42 -4.86 2.94 -1.52
C ILE A 42 -5.90 2.75 -2.62
N LEU A 43 -6.21 1.50 -2.96
CA LEU A 43 -7.14 1.16 -4.04
C LEU A 43 -8.60 1.15 -3.59
N ASN A 44 -8.86 0.73 -2.35
CA ASN A 44 -10.20 0.71 -1.74
C ASN A 44 -10.11 0.92 -0.22
N PHE A 45 -11.09 1.61 0.35
CA PHE A 45 -11.22 1.80 1.80
C PHE A 45 -12.69 1.84 2.22
N SER A 46 -13.05 0.95 3.14
CA SER A 46 -14.29 0.95 3.91
C SER A 46 -14.04 0.44 5.33
N GLU A 47 -15.08 0.45 6.17
CA GLU A 47 -15.01 -0.14 7.51
C GLU A 47 -14.83 -1.67 7.50
N GLU A 48 -15.02 -2.33 6.35
CA GLU A 48 -14.96 -3.78 6.19
C GLU A 48 -13.79 -4.27 5.33
N GLU A 49 -13.23 -3.41 4.47
CA GLU A 49 -12.11 -3.74 3.59
C GLU A 49 -11.16 -2.56 3.37
N ILE A 50 -9.87 -2.85 3.38
CA ILE A 50 -8.83 -1.96 2.84
C ILE A 50 -8.02 -2.74 1.82
N ARG A 51 -7.85 -2.17 0.63
CA ARG A 51 -7.00 -2.72 -0.43
C ARG A 51 -5.88 -1.73 -0.74
N LEU A 52 -4.65 -2.22 -0.72
CA LEU A 52 -3.44 -1.44 -0.98
C LEU A 52 -2.71 -2.01 -2.19
N GLU A 53 -2.21 -1.14 -3.06
CA GLU A 53 -1.26 -1.50 -4.10
C GLU A 53 0.16 -1.47 -3.52
N THR A 54 0.98 -2.47 -3.85
CA THR A 54 2.39 -2.54 -3.45
C THR A 54 3.26 -3.02 -4.61
N ALA A 55 4.58 -2.96 -4.46
CA ALA A 55 5.50 -3.48 -5.48
C ALA A 55 5.35 -4.99 -5.74
N ASP A 56 4.86 -5.75 -4.75
CA ASP A 56 4.71 -7.22 -4.81
C ASP A 56 3.25 -7.65 -5.08
N GLY A 57 2.44 -6.74 -5.59
CA GLY A 57 1.01 -6.95 -5.83
C GLY A 57 0.12 -6.24 -4.83
N ASP A 58 -1.15 -6.62 -4.82
CA ASP A 58 -2.14 -6.00 -3.95
C ASP A 58 -2.24 -6.71 -2.61
N ILE A 59 -2.47 -5.95 -1.54
CA ILE A 59 -2.77 -6.47 -0.22
C ILE A 59 -4.20 -6.13 0.13
N PHE A 60 -4.92 -7.13 0.61
CA PHE A 60 -6.29 -6.99 1.10
C PHE A 60 -6.29 -7.18 2.60
N PHE A 61 -6.96 -6.28 3.32
CA PHE A 61 -7.30 -6.40 4.73
C PHE A 61 -8.81 -6.40 4.86
N ARG A 62 -9.38 -7.43 5.51
CA ARG A 62 -10.81 -7.52 5.82
C ARG A 62 -11.03 -7.50 7.31
N GLY A 63 -12.13 -6.90 7.72
CA GLY A 63 -12.40 -6.72 9.15
C GLY A 63 -13.72 -6.03 9.45
N LYS A 64 -13.77 -5.39 10.62
CA LYS A 64 -14.89 -4.55 11.07
C LYS A 64 -14.34 -3.28 11.70
N GLY A 65 -14.97 -2.15 11.38
CA GLY A 65 -14.55 -0.84 11.89
C GLY A 65 -13.12 -0.49 11.50
N LEU A 66 -12.68 -0.90 10.31
CA LEU A 66 -11.36 -0.55 9.78
C LEU A 66 -11.29 0.96 9.51
N MET A 67 -10.22 1.59 9.96
CA MET A 67 -9.98 3.03 9.88
C MET A 67 -8.51 3.31 9.57
N LEU A 68 -8.26 4.29 8.72
CA LEU A 68 -6.92 4.82 8.51
C LEU A 68 -6.61 5.86 9.59
N LYS A 69 -5.65 5.55 10.48
CA LYS A 69 -5.21 6.45 11.55
C LYS A 69 -4.10 7.38 11.10
N VAL A 70 -3.15 6.85 10.35
CA VAL A 70 -2.00 7.58 9.82
C VAL A 70 -1.84 7.22 8.36
N ILE A 71 -1.60 8.24 7.53
CA ILE A 71 -1.32 8.11 6.11
C ILE A 71 -0.11 8.99 5.81
N LEU A 72 1.02 8.36 5.51
CA LEU A 72 2.24 8.99 5.03
C LEU A 72 2.52 8.50 3.60
N ALA A 73 3.54 9.06 2.95
CA ALA A 73 3.83 8.75 1.55
C ALA A 73 4.01 7.24 1.29
N THR A 74 4.55 6.50 2.25
CA THR A 74 4.88 5.07 2.14
C THR A 74 4.42 4.26 3.34
N GLU A 75 3.81 4.88 4.34
CA GLU A 75 3.41 4.23 5.59
C GLU A 75 1.93 4.47 5.90
N LEU A 76 1.25 3.43 6.34
CA LEU A 76 -0.16 3.43 6.67
C LEU A 76 -0.35 2.76 8.04
N GLN A 77 -1.12 3.40 8.92
CA GLN A 77 -1.62 2.76 10.13
C GLN A 77 -3.12 2.52 10.00
N ILE A 78 -3.54 1.27 10.11
CA ILE A 78 -4.92 0.84 10.13
C ILE A 78 -5.27 0.42 11.56
N GLU A 79 -6.41 0.90 12.05
CA GLU A 79 -7.05 0.38 13.25
C GLU A 79 -8.40 -0.27 12.93
N GLY A 80 -8.80 -1.27 13.71
CA GLY A 80 -10.08 -1.97 13.57
C GLY A 80 -9.93 -3.46 13.82
N GLU A 81 -11.01 -4.22 13.85
CA GLU A 81 -10.93 -5.67 14.09
C GLU A 81 -10.57 -6.42 12.80
N LEU A 82 -9.30 -6.84 12.68
CA LEU A 82 -8.81 -7.62 11.54
C LEU A 82 -9.35 -9.06 11.59
N SER A 83 -9.99 -9.50 10.50
CA SER A 83 -10.47 -10.87 10.32
C SER A 83 -9.59 -11.69 9.37
N SER A 84 -9.11 -11.11 8.28
CA SER A 84 -8.17 -11.75 7.36
C SER A 84 -7.35 -10.74 6.58
N PHE A 85 -6.19 -11.19 6.09
CA PHE A 85 -5.43 -10.48 5.06
C PHE A 85 -4.82 -11.47 4.07
N TRP A 86 -4.62 -11.05 2.83
CA TRP A 86 -3.97 -11.85 1.78
C TRP A 86 -3.34 -10.94 0.73
N PHE A 87 -2.41 -11.51 -0.03
CA PHE A 87 -1.83 -10.88 -1.20
C PHE A 87 -2.53 -11.42 -2.46
N ASP A 88 -2.74 -10.56 -3.46
CA ASP A 88 -3.20 -10.93 -4.80
C ASP A 88 -2.22 -10.41 -5.84
N GLY A 89 -1.79 -11.28 -6.75
CA GLY A 89 -0.95 -10.91 -7.88
C GLY A 89 0.48 -10.46 -7.54
N GLY A 90 1.32 -11.41 -7.10
CA GLY A 90 2.78 -11.25 -7.10
C GLY A 90 3.42 -12.51 -7.67
N GLU A 91 4.05 -12.44 -8.84
CA GLU A 91 5.01 -13.48 -9.20
C GLU A 91 6.19 -13.33 -8.24
N THR A 92 6.34 -14.25 -7.28
CA THR A 92 7.64 -14.46 -6.62
C THR A 92 8.64 -14.80 -7.73
N LYS A 93 9.38 -13.80 -8.20
CA LYS A 93 10.53 -14.01 -9.07
C LYS A 93 11.75 -14.39 -8.24
#